data_AF-A0A7S1N240-F1
#
_entry.id   AF-A0A7S1N240-F1
#
_cell.length_a   1.000
_cell.length_b   1.000
_cell.length_c   1.000
_cell.angle_alpha   90.00
_cell.angle_beta   90.00
_cell.angle_gamma   90.00
#
_symmetry.space_group_name_H-M   'P 1'
#
loop_
_entity.id
_entity.type
_entity.pdbx_description
1 polymer ?
#
loop_
_entity_poly.entity_id
_entity_poly.type
_entity_poly.pdbx_seq_one_letter_code
_entity_poly.pdbx_strand_id
1 'polypeptide(L)'
;KKDKKEKKEKKEKKKKFDPLNPEVDDPDKDTLGYKFGKFGVIKETDYWRKQEEFFCWLREEKKVDPDDHSQGQLKQLFIDYKEDYNLGILPLKFYSLRMWDRKMAKDAYIAQKKQAKKDAKRAVAATQDMKKLAKEWAAAANAGTELMEDDETLRKREFQAKKEAYELKLLHRERDMKRIEKETRERDAMIKTL
;
A
#
# COMPACT_ATOMS: atom_id res chain seq x y z
N LYS A 1 49.22 13.20 -28.29
CA LYS A 1 48.23 12.77 -27.25
C LYS A 1 47.88 13.97 -26.37
N LYS A 2 46.93 14.83 -26.78
CA LYS A 2 46.47 15.98 -25.98
C LYS A 2 45.04 16.39 -26.37
N ASP A 3 44.10 15.44 -26.48
CA ASP A 3 42.73 15.73 -26.97
C ASP A 3 41.64 15.03 -26.13
N LYS A 4 41.73 15.10 -24.80
CA LYS A 4 40.71 14.51 -23.91
C LYS A 4 40.25 15.39 -22.75
N LYS A 5 40.59 16.69 -22.76
CA LYS A 5 40.25 17.61 -21.64
C LYS A 5 39.24 18.72 -21.99
N GLU A 6 39.00 19.04 -23.26
CA GLU A 6 38.07 20.13 -23.64
C GLU A 6 36.60 19.71 -23.87
N LYS A 7 36.29 18.41 -23.88
CA LYS A 7 34.90 17.94 -24.07
C LYS A 7 34.07 17.87 -22.77
N LYS A 8 34.53 18.53 -21.69
CA LYS A 8 33.91 18.49 -20.36
C LYS A 8 33.25 19.81 -19.91
N GLU A 9 33.34 20.89 -20.69
CA GLU A 9 32.81 22.21 -20.30
C GLU A 9 31.52 22.65 -21.03
N LYS A 10 31.01 21.88 -22.00
CA LYS A 10 29.82 22.28 -22.78
C LYS A 10 28.53 21.52 -22.46
N LYS A 11 28.51 20.71 -21.41
CA LYS A 11 27.34 19.93 -20.98
C LYS A 11 26.94 20.34 -19.56
N GLU A 12 25.71 20.85 -19.46
CA GLU A 12 24.92 21.01 -18.23
C GLU A 12 24.96 22.34 -17.46
N LYS A 13 24.90 23.47 -18.18
CA LYS A 13 24.07 24.62 -17.76
C LYS A 13 22.63 24.50 -18.26
N LYS A 14 22.09 23.27 -18.35
CA LYS A 14 20.64 23.07 -18.37
C LYS A 14 20.16 23.36 -16.95
N LYS A 15 19.79 24.61 -16.67
CA LYS A 15 18.89 24.91 -15.55
C LYS A 15 17.75 23.91 -15.66
N LYS A 16 17.69 22.95 -14.74
CA LYS A 16 16.55 22.05 -14.63
C LYS A 16 15.35 22.99 -14.46
N PHE A 17 14.47 23.00 -15.46
CA PHE A 17 13.12 23.49 -15.28
C PHE A 17 12.55 22.67 -14.12
N ASP A 18 12.53 23.27 -12.94
CA ASP A 18 11.90 22.69 -11.77
C ASP A 18 10.43 23.12 -11.85
N PRO A 19 9.51 22.24 -12.26
CA PRO A 19 8.09 22.59 -12.36
C PRO A 19 7.47 22.99 -11.00
N LEU A 20 8.22 22.86 -9.89
CA LEU A 20 7.79 23.23 -8.55
C LEU A 20 8.33 24.58 -8.05
N ASN A 21 9.25 25.25 -8.77
CA ASN A 21 9.82 26.55 -8.36
C ASN A 21 9.46 27.67 -9.36
N PRO A 22 8.47 28.53 -9.05
CA PRO A 22 7.84 29.44 -10.01
C PRO A 22 8.50 30.81 -10.12
N GLU A 23 9.82 30.92 -9.90
CA GLU A 23 10.52 32.20 -10.16
C GLU A 23 10.75 32.49 -11.66
N VAL A 24 10.21 31.60 -12.50
CA VAL A 24 10.34 31.58 -13.95
C VAL A 24 8.93 31.46 -14.51
N ASP A 25 8.53 32.45 -15.30
CA ASP A 25 7.23 32.65 -15.96
C ASP A 25 6.23 33.57 -15.23
N ASP A 26 6.71 34.61 -14.54
CA ASP A 26 5.91 35.85 -14.44
C ASP A 26 6.04 36.60 -15.78
N PRO A 27 4.97 36.72 -16.59
CA PRO A 27 5.01 37.56 -17.79
C PRO A 27 5.20 39.06 -17.46
N ASP A 28 5.17 39.45 -16.18
CA ASP A 28 5.52 40.78 -15.66
C ASP A 28 7.03 41.02 -15.48
N LYS A 29 7.90 40.12 -15.96
CA LYS A 29 9.35 40.34 -15.88
C LYS A 29 9.86 41.43 -16.83
N ASP A 30 9.03 41.88 -17.79
CA ASP A 30 9.40 42.83 -18.85
C ASP A 30 8.78 44.24 -18.70
N THR A 31 7.88 44.45 -17.73
CA THR A 31 7.33 45.77 -17.40
C THR A 31 8.25 46.49 -16.42
N LEU A 32 9.22 47.23 -16.98
CA LEU A 32 10.23 48.07 -16.34
C LEU A 32 9.68 49.29 -15.55
N GLY A 33 8.52 49.16 -14.89
CA GLY A 33 7.91 50.25 -14.13
C GLY A 33 6.89 49.79 -13.11
N TYR A 34 7.26 49.90 -11.83
CA TYR A 34 6.36 49.92 -10.67
C TYR A 34 5.72 48.57 -10.28
N LYS A 35 6.46 47.74 -9.51
CA LYS A 35 5.86 46.63 -8.75
C LYS A 35 5.32 47.17 -7.43
N PHE A 36 4.00 47.25 -7.29
CA PHE A 36 3.31 47.57 -6.04
C PHE A 36 2.56 46.32 -5.55
N GLY A 37 2.76 45.93 -4.29
CA GLY A 37 2.12 44.76 -3.68
C GLY A 37 2.58 43.37 -4.18
N LYS A 38 1.95 42.31 -3.67
CA LYS A 38 2.28 40.89 -3.95
C LYS A 38 1.92 40.43 -5.36
N PHE A 39 0.92 41.06 -5.99
CA PHE A 39 0.37 40.67 -7.29
C PHE A 39 0.54 41.74 -8.38
N GLY A 40 1.27 42.82 -8.09
CA GLY A 40 1.37 43.97 -8.98
C GLY A 40 0.09 44.82 -9.00
N VAL A 41 0.13 45.89 -9.78
CA VAL A 41 -1.03 46.74 -10.09
C VAL A 41 -1.36 46.59 -11.56
N ILE A 42 -2.61 46.30 -11.87
CA ILE A 42 -3.10 46.16 -13.25
C ILE A 42 -3.74 47.46 -13.72
N LYS A 43 -3.57 47.75 -15.02
CA LYS A 43 -4.15 48.89 -15.72
C LYS A 43 -5.17 48.41 -16.76
N GLU A 44 -5.93 49.33 -17.32
CA GLU A 44 -6.88 49.01 -18.42
C GLU A 44 -6.19 48.42 -19.66
N THR A 45 -4.91 48.74 -19.89
CA THR A 45 -4.10 48.15 -20.95
C THR A 45 -3.87 46.64 -20.77
N ASP A 46 -3.95 46.14 -19.54
CA ASP A 46 -3.74 44.73 -19.19
C ASP A 46 -4.99 43.87 -19.40
N TYR A 47 -6.10 44.43 -19.91
CA TYR A 47 -7.35 43.71 -20.16
C TYR A 47 -7.13 42.37 -20.87
N TRP A 48 -6.40 42.38 -21.98
CA TRP A 48 -6.15 41.17 -22.79
C TRP A 48 -5.26 40.15 -22.06
N ARG A 49 -4.31 40.61 -21.25
CA ARG A 49 -3.39 39.75 -20.53
C ARG A 49 -4.06 39.05 -19.35
N LYS A 50 -4.99 39.74 -18.68
CA LYS A 50 -5.75 39.24 -17.52
C LYS A 50 -7.14 38.71 -17.90
N GLN A 51 -7.41 38.55 -19.19
CA GLN A 51 -8.73 38.19 -19.68
C GLN A 51 -9.19 36.82 -19.15
N GLU A 52 -8.27 35.85 -19.09
CA GLU A 52 -8.56 34.51 -18.56
C GLU A 52 -8.99 34.59 -17.09
N GLU A 53 -8.22 35.30 -16.25
CA GLU A 53 -8.53 35.52 -14.83
C GLU A 53 -9.84 36.29 -14.64
N PHE A 54 -10.03 37.35 -15.41
CA PHE A 54 -11.22 38.20 -15.38
C PHE A 54 -12.49 37.41 -15.74
N PHE A 55 -12.45 36.56 -16.77
CA PHE A 55 -13.59 35.73 -17.16
C PHE A 55 -13.93 34.69 -16.10
N CYS A 56 -12.93 34.13 -15.44
CA CYS A 56 -13.17 33.22 -14.32
C CYS A 56 -13.84 33.95 -13.15
N TRP A 57 -13.41 35.17 -12.84
CA TRP A 57 -14.05 36.01 -11.82
C TRP A 57 -15.49 36.37 -12.19
N LEU A 58 -15.77 36.74 -13.44
CA LEU A 58 -17.13 37.02 -13.91
C LEU A 58 -18.06 35.82 -13.70
N ARG A 59 -17.61 34.63 -14.09
CA ARG A 59 -18.41 33.41 -13.97
C ARG A 59 -18.62 33.00 -12.51
N GLU A 60 -17.59 33.14 -11.66
CA GLU A 60 -17.64 32.66 -10.27
C GLU A 60 -18.27 33.67 -9.31
N GLU A 61 -17.89 34.93 -9.38
CA GLU A 61 -18.32 35.97 -8.44
C GLU A 61 -19.59 36.66 -8.92
N LYS A 62 -19.62 37.11 -10.18
CA LYS A 62 -20.77 37.83 -10.76
C LYS A 62 -21.83 36.89 -11.33
N LYS A 63 -21.53 35.60 -11.50
CA LYS A 63 -22.42 34.60 -12.14
C LYS A 63 -22.88 35.01 -13.54
N VAL A 64 -21.99 35.70 -14.26
CA VAL A 64 -22.23 36.23 -15.59
C VAL A 64 -21.38 35.49 -16.60
N ASP A 65 -21.97 35.06 -17.70
CA ASP A 65 -21.22 34.50 -18.81
C ASP A 65 -20.61 35.61 -19.69
N PRO A 66 -19.30 35.54 -20.01
CA PRO A 66 -18.62 36.54 -20.83
C PRO A 66 -19.21 36.68 -22.25
N ASP A 67 -19.77 35.59 -22.78
CA ASP A 67 -20.29 35.53 -24.14
C ASP A 67 -21.59 36.30 -24.32
N ASP A 68 -22.35 36.51 -23.23
CA ASP A 68 -23.61 37.27 -23.25
C ASP A 68 -23.39 38.78 -23.27
N HIS A 69 -22.15 39.24 -23.09
CA HIS A 69 -21.82 40.65 -22.91
C HIS A 69 -21.03 41.21 -24.10
N SER A 70 -21.42 42.41 -24.53
CA SER A 70 -20.66 43.14 -25.53
C SER A 70 -19.28 43.55 -24.98
N GLN A 71 -18.31 43.76 -25.86
CA GLN A 71 -16.95 44.19 -25.49
C GLN A 71 -16.94 45.50 -24.67
N GLY A 72 -17.91 46.38 -24.87
CA GLY A 72 -18.07 47.61 -24.09
C GLY A 72 -18.46 47.33 -22.64
N GLN A 73 -19.42 46.41 -22.43
CA GLN A 73 -19.87 46.00 -21.09
C GLN A 73 -18.77 45.25 -20.34
N LEU A 74 -18.05 44.35 -21.03
CA LEU A 74 -16.92 43.64 -20.43
C LEU A 74 -15.81 44.60 -19.96
N LYS A 75 -15.54 45.66 -20.71
CA LYS A 75 -14.57 46.70 -20.29
C LYS A 75 -15.03 47.47 -19.05
N GLN A 76 -16.33 47.74 -18.91
CA GLN A 76 -16.87 48.37 -17.69
C GLN A 76 -16.71 47.44 -16.48
N LEU A 77 -17.08 46.16 -16.64
CA LEU A 77 -16.89 45.14 -15.61
C LEU A 77 -15.41 44.91 -15.27
N PHE A 78 -14.51 45.13 -16.22
CA PHE A 78 -13.07 45.07 -15.96
C PHE A 78 -12.57 46.22 -15.08
N ILE A 79 -13.25 47.37 -15.05
CA ILE A 79 -12.89 48.46 -14.14
C ILE A 79 -13.14 48.02 -12.69
N ASP A 80 -14.30 47.43 -12.40
CA ASP A 80 -14.61 46.85 -11.08
C ASP A 80 -13.58 45.78 -10.69
N TYR A 81 -13.27 44.87 -11.62
CA TYR A 81 -12.27 43.82 -11.40
C TYR A 81 -10.87 44.41 -11.13
N LYS A 82 -10.47 45.45 -11.88
CA LYS A 82 -9.20 46.16 -11.69
C LYS A 82 -9.13 46.79 -10.30
N GLU A 83 -10.21 47.39 -9.83
CA GLU A 83 -10.30 47.95 -8.48
C GLU A 83 -10.11 46.86 -7.44
N ASP A 84 -10.90 45.79 -7.50
CA ASP A 84 -10.83 44.68 -6.53
C ASP A 84 -9.45 43.98 -6.54
N TYR A 85 -8.85 43.82 -7.73
CA TYR A 85 -7.51 43.26 -7.90
C TYR A 85 -6.46 44.14 -7.23
N ASN A 86 -6.49 45.45 -7.50
CA ASN A 86 -5.50 46.40 -6.97
C ASN A 86 -5.69 46.63 -5.47
N LEU A 87 -6.92 46.50 -4.95
CA LEU A 87 -7.23 46.50 -3.52
C LEU A 87 -6.81 45.21 -2.81
N GLY A 88 -6.52 44.14 -3.55
CA GLY A 88 -6.10 42.88 -2.97
C GLY A 88 -7.23 42.11 -2.27
N ILE A 89 -8.49 42.42 -2.59
CA ILE A 89 -9.67 41.81 -1.95
C ILE A 89 -10.15 40.57 -2.68
N LEU A 90 -9.72 40.37 -3.93
CA LEU A 90 -10.08 39.17 -4.69
C LEU A 90 -9.48 37.91 -4.03
N PRO A 91 -10.16 36.76 -4.17
CA PRO A 91 -9.57 35.46 -3.87
C PRO A 91 -8.28 35.19 -4.65
N LEU A 92 -7.33 34.46 -4.03
CA LEU A 92 -6.00 34.16 -4.59
C LEU A 92 -6.03 33.52 -5.99
N LYS A 93 -7.11 32.82 -6.33
CA LYS A 93 -7.31 32.17 -7.63
C LYS A 93 -7.39 33.18 -8.79
N PHE A 94 -7.99 34.35 -8.57
CA PHE A 94 -8.21 35.33 -9.63
C PHE A 94 -6.99 36.21 -9.93
N TYR A 95 -5.90 36.12 -9.16
CA TYR A 95 -4.67 36.83 -9.52
C TYR A 95 -3.84 36.08 -10.58
N SER A 96 -3.87 34.75 -10.53
CA SER A 96 -3.19 33.87 -11.47
C SER A 96 -3.81 32.48 -11.48
N LEU A 97 -4.64 32.22 -12.50
CA LEU A 97 -5.27 30.91 -12.69
C LEU A 97 -4.22 29.82 -12.94
N ARG A 98 -3.20 30.12 -13.73
CA ARG A 98 -2.12 29.18 -14.04
C ARG A 98 -1.40 28.69 -12.79
N MET A 99 -1.11 29.58 -11.86
CA MET A 99 -0.45 29.24 -10.60
C MET A 99 -1.36 28.40 -9.71
N TRP A 100 -2.64 28.75 -9.67
CA TRP A 100 -3.65 28.01 -8.94
C TRP A 100 -3.83 26.58 -9.49
N ASP A 101 -3.99 26.43 -10.79
CA ASP A 101 -4.18 25.13 -11.44
C ASP A 101 -2.95 24.23 -11.29
N ARG A 102 -1.75 24.79 -11.42
CA ARG A 102 -0.50 24.05 -11.14
C ARG A 102 -0.44 23.58 -9.70
N LYS A 103 -0.81 24.44 -8.74
CA LYS A 103 -0.87 24.08 -7.33
C LYS A 103 -1.87 22.93 -7.11
N MET A 104 -3.08 23.04 -7.66
CA MET A 104 -4.09 22.00 -7.55
C MET A 104 -3.66 20.67 -8.19
N ALA A 105 -3.05 20.72 -9.37
CA ALA A 105 -2.50 19.54 -10.03
C ALA A 105 -1.38 18.89 -9.21
N LYS A 106 -0.50 19.69 -8.61
CA LYS A 106 0.58 19.21 -7.74
C LYS A 106 0.03 18.57 -6.46
N ASP A 107 -0.93 19.20 -5.82
CA ASP A 107 -1.56 18.69 -4.60
C ASP A 107 -2.32 17.38 -4.89
N ALA A 108 -3.03 17.31 -6.02
CA ALA A 108 -3.66 16.09 -6.51
C ALA A 108 -2.65 14.97 -6.80
N TYR A 109 -1.53 15.28 -7.46
CA TYR A 109 -0.45 14.34 -7.74
C TYR A 109 0.17 13.79 -6.43
N ILE A 110 0.42 14.66 -5.46
CA ILE A 110 0.94 14.26 -4.14
C ILE A 110 -0.05 13.36 -3.42
N ALA A 111 -1.35 13.69 -3.45
CA ALA A 111 -2.40 12.87 -2.86
C ALA A 111 -2.48 11.48 -3.50
N GLN A 112 -2.47 11.40 -4.83
CA GLN A 112 -2.45 10.12 -5.56
C GLN A 112 -1.22 9.29 -5.20
N LYS A 113 -0.03 9.89 -5.18
CA LYS A 113 1.20 9.20 -4.81
C LYS A 113 1.17 8.67 -3.37
N LYS A 114 0.61 9.45 -2.44
CA LYS A 114 0.43 9.04 -1.04
C LYS A 114 -0.54 7.86 -0.93
N GLN A 115 -1.62 7.88 -1.70
CA GLN A 115 -2.60 6.80 -1.74
C GLN A 115 -2.01 5.53 -2.34
N ALA A 116 -1.34 5.61 -3.50
CA ALA A 116 -0.63 4.49 -4.10
C ALA A 116 0.41 3.86 -3.15
N LYS A 117 1.13 4.67 -2.37
CA LYS A 117 2.06 4.16 -1.36
C LYS A 117 1.36 3.39 -0.23
N LYS A 118 0.19 3.86 0.22
CA LYS A 118 -0.62 3.16 1.23
C LYS A 118 -1.14 1.83 0.67
N ASP A 119 -1.62 1.83 -0.56
CA ASP A 119 -2.17 0.65 -1.20
C ASP A 119 -1.08 -0.39 -1.50
N ALA A 120 0.10 0.04 -1.94
CA ALA A 120 1.28 -0.82 -2.05
C ALA A 120 1.67 -1.43 -0.69
N LYS A 121 1.67 -0.64 0.39
CA LYS A 121 1.96 -1.18 1.74
C LYS A 121 0.92 -2.21 2.18
N ARG A 122 -0.37 -1.96 1.90
CA ARG A 122 -1.46 -2.92 2.19
C ARG A 122 -1.33 -4.20 1.37
N ALA A 123 -0.96 -4.10 0.09
CA ALA A 123 -0.73 -5.26 -0.77
C ALA A 123 0.46 -6.11 -0.28
N VAL A 124 1.55 -5.48 0.16
CA VAL A 124 2.68 -6.19 0.77
C VAL A 124 2.28 -6.86 2.09
N ALA A 125 1.50 -6.19 2.94
CA ALA A 125 0.99 -6.81 4.15
C ALA A 125 0.08 -8.02 3.85
N ALA A 126 -0.84 -7.90 2.89
CA ALA A 126 -1.73 -8.98 2.49
C ALA A 126 -0.96 -10.21 1.96
N THR A 127 0.11 -10.00 1.17
CA THR A 127 0.94 -11.11 0.69
C THR A 127 1.74 -11.77 1.81
N GLN A 128 2.22 -11.00 2.79
CA GLN A 128 2.86 -11.56 3.99
C GLN A 128 1.87 -12.37 4.85
N ASP A 129 0.65 -11.89 5.01
CA ASP A 129 -0.38 -12.59 5.78
C ASP A 129 -0.82 -13.89 5.08
N MET A 130 -0.99 -13.88 3.75
CA MET A 130 -1.21 -15.09 2.96
C MET A 130 -0.07 -16.10 3.11
N LYS A 131 1.19 -15.63 3.12
CA LYS A 131 2.36 -16.50 3.30
C LYS A 131 2.41 -17.11 4.70
N LYS A 132 2.02 -16.38 5.74
CA LYS A 132 1.91 -16.90 7.11
C LYS A 132 0.83 -17.97 7.20
N LEU A 133 -0.37 -17.70 6.67
CA LEU A 133 -1.48 -18.65 6.67
C LEU A 133 -1.10 -19.94 5.93
N ALA A 134 -0.42 -19.82 4.78
CA ALA A 134 0.08 -20.98 4.05
C ALA A 134 1.10 -21.81 4.85
N LYS A 135 1.97 -21.15 5.63
CA LYS A 135 2.93 -21.84 6.51
C LYS A 135 2.23 -22.57 7.66
N GLU A 136 1.22 -21.95 8.25
CA GLU A 136 0.42 -22.57 9.32
C GLU A 136 -0.36 -23.77 8.81
N TRP A 137 -0.98 -23.67 7.62
CA TRP A 137 -1.64 -24.80 6.96
C TRP A 137 -0.66 -25.94 6.65
N ALA A 138 0.53 -25.63 6.14
CA ALA A 138 1.56 -26.64 5.90
C ALA A 138 2.05 -27.30 7.21
N ALA A 139 2.19 -26.53 8.28
CA ALA A 139 2.56 -27.05 9.60
C ALA A 139 1.44 -27.94 10.19
N ALA A 140 0.17 -27.54 10.06
CA ALA A 140 -0.98 -28.33 10.48
C ALA A 140 -1.11 -29.63 9.68
N ALA A 141 -0.84 -29.60 8.36
CA ALA A 141 -0.79 -30.79 7.53
C ALA A 141 0.31 -31.75 7.98
N ASN A 142 1.52 -31.24 8.25
CA ASN A 142 2.63 -32.05 8.75
C ASN A 142 2.38 -32.61 10.17
N ALA A 143 1.72 -31.84 11.06
CA ALA A 143 1.32 -32.33 12.38
C ALA A 143 0.21 -33.39 12.29
N GLY A 144 -0.72 -33.23 11.33
CA GLY A 144 -1.75 -34.23 11.05
C GLY A 144 -1.17 -35.55 10.52
N THR A 145 -0.10 -35.49 9.72
CA THR A 145 0.63 -36.70 9.28
C THR A 145 1.39 -37.38 10.42
N GLU A 146 1.78 -36.66 11.48
CA GLU A 146 2.47 -37.23 12.63
C GLU A 146 1.52 -37.92 13.64
N LEU A 147 0.21 -37.59 13.57
CA LEU A 147 -0.85 -38.13 14.44
C LEU A 147 -1.63 -39.31 13.83
N MET A 148 -1.34 -39.68 12.58
CA MET A 148 -1.81 -40.94 12.01
C MET A 148 -0.73 -42.01 12.24
N GLU A 149 -0.83 -42.77 13.34
CA GLU A 149 -0.22 -44.10 13.35
C GLU A 149 -0.90 -44.90 12.23
N ASP A 150 -0.15 -45.23 11.18
CA ASP A 150 -0.67 -45.94 10.01
C ASP A 150 -1.46 -47.19 10.46
N ASP A 151 -2.65 -47.43 9.90
CA ASP A 151 -3.52 -48.58 10.23
C ASP A 151 -2.75 -49.92 10.19
N GLU A 152 -1.71 -49.99 9.35
CA GLU A 152 -0.81 -51.13 9.26
C GLU A 152 0.08 -51.32 10.50
N THR A 153 0.56 -50.23 11.11
CA THR A 153 1.35 -50.26 12.35
C THR A 153 0.50 -50.68 13.54
N LEU A 154 -0.76 -50.22 13.59
CA LEU A 154 -1.73 -50.63 14.60
C LEU A 154 -2.02 -52.13 14.50
N ARG A 155 -2.30 -52.64 13.29
CA ARG A 155 -2.52 -54.08 13.03
C ARG A 155 -1.31 -54.93 13.39
N LYS A 156 -0.09 -54.46 13.12
CA LYS A 156 1.15 -55.16 13.51
C LYS A 156 1.29 -55.26 15.03
N ARG A 157 1.02 -54.18 15.78
CA ARG A 157 1.03 -54.20 17.25
C ARG A 157 -0.06 -55.13 17.80
N GLU A 158 -1.26 -55.11 17.24
CA GLU A 158 -2.34 -56.02 17.66
C GLU A 158 -2.01 -57.48 17.41
N PHE A 159 -1.40 -57.81 16.26
CA PHE A 159 -0.97 -59.16 15.96
C PHE A 159 0.11 -59.63 16.94
N GLN A 160 1.07 -58.76 17.25
CA GLN A 160 2.11 -59.03 18.23
C GLN A 160 1.53 -59.25 19.63
N ALA A 161 0.62 -58.38 20.07
CA ALA A 161 -0.07 -58.53 21.36
C ALA A 161 -0.91 -59.81 21.45
N LYS A 162 -1.58 -60.21 20.35
CA LYS A 162 -2.30 -61.49 20.27
C LYS A 162 -1.37 -62.69 20.37
N LYS A 163 -0.19 -62.61 19.72
CA LYS A 163 0.84 -63.65 19.80
C LYS A 163 1.35 -63.81 21.23
N GLU A 164 1.69 -62.71 21.90
CA GLU A 164 2.16 -62.70 23.28
C GLU A 164 1.09 -63.21 24.26
N ALA A 165 -0.18 -62.83 24.06
CA ALA A 165 -1.29 -63.34 24.87
C ALA A 165 -1.48 -64.86 24.70
N TYR A 166 -1.26 -65.39 23.50
CA TYR A 166 -1.31 -66.83 23.25
C TYR A 166 -0.16 -67.57 23.94
N GLU A 167 1.06 -67.04 23.85
CA GLU A 167 2.23 -67.59 24.53
C GLU A 167 2.05 -67.61 26.05
N LEU A 168 1.49 -66.54 26.64
CA LEU A 168 1.15 -66.48 28.06
C LEU A 168 0.11 -67.53 28.46
N LYS A 169 -0.93 -67.75 27.64
CA LYS A 169 -1.94 -68.79 27.89
C LYS A 169 -1.33 -70.18 27.88
N LEU A 170 -0.41 -70.44 26.95
CA LEU A 170 0.29 -71.73 26.87
C LEU A 170 1.14 -71.96 28.13
N LEU A 171 1.90 -70.94 28.56
CA LEU A 171 2.74 -71.00 29.74
C LEU A 171 1.92 -71.17 31.02
N HIS A 172 0.75 -70.54 31.10
CA HIS A 172 -0.18 -70.75 32.22
C HIS A 172 -0.70 -72.18 32.26
N ARG A 173 -1.11 -72.72 31.11
CA ARG A 173 -1.56 -74.11 30.98
C ARG A 173 -0.47 -75.11 31.40
N GLU A 174 0.77 -74.88 30.98
CA GLU A 174 1.91 -75.71 31.38
C GLU A 174 2.17 -75.66 32.89
N ARG A 175 2.04 -74.46 33.49
CA ARG A 175 2.17 -74.28 34.94
C ARG A 175 1.07 -75.01 35.70
N ASP A 176 -0.17 -74.94 35.22
CA ASP A 176 -1.30 -75.67 35.82
C ASP A 176 -1.12 -77.18 35.71
N MET A 177 -0.65 -77.69 34.57
CA MET A 177 -0.32 -79.11 34.40
C MET A 177 0.74 -79.58 35.40
N LYS A 178 1.83 -78.82 35.55
CA LYS A 178 2.88 -79.13 36.55
C LYS A 178 2.34 -79.09 37.99
N ARG A 179 1.39 -78.21 38.28
CA ARG A 179 0.74 -78.15 39.60
C ARG A 179 -0.09 -79.43 39.83
N ILE A 180 -0.88 -79.83 38.85
CA ILE A 180 -1.69 -81.06 38.91
C ILE A 180 -0.80 -82.29 39.08
N GLU A 181 0.29 -82.41 38.31
CA GLU A 181 1.24 -83.53 38.43
C GLU A 181 1.92 -83.59 39.81
N LYS A 182 2.20 -82.43 40.41
CA LYS A 182 2.73 -82.36 41.76
C LYS A 182 1.68 -82.81 42.79
N GLU A 183 0.45 -82.31 42.68
CA GLU A 183 -0.67 -82.69 43.54
C GLU A 183 -1.00 -84.19 43.43
N THR A 184 -0.94 -84.79 42.23
CA THR A 184 -1.14 -86.24 42.05
C THR A 184 0.00 -87.04 42.65
N ARG A 185 1.25 -86.62 42.45
CA ARG A 185 2.42 -87.28 43.06
C ARG A 185 2.38 -87.23 44.59
N GLU A 186 1.94 -86.12 45.17
CA GLU A 186 1.74 -85.97 46.61
C GLU A 186 0.60 -86.88 47.13
N ARG A 187 -0.53 -86.95 46.41
CA ARG A 187 -1.65 -87.86 46.74
C ARG A 187 -1.22 -89.33 46.67
N ASP A 188 -0.52 -89.74 45.61
CA ASP A 188 -0.05 -91.12 45.43
C ASP A 188 0.99 -91.50 46.50
N ALA A 189 1.82 -90.56 46.93
CA ALA A 189 2.74 -90.75 48.04
C ALA A 189 2.01 -90.96 49.37
N MET A 190 0.94 -90.18 49.65
CA MET A 190 0.11 -90.38 50.86
C MET A 190 -0.62 -91.73 50.87
N ILE A 191 -1.13 -92.18 49.72
CA ILE A 191 -1.81 -93.50 49.62
C ILE A 191 -0.85 -94.66 49.89
N LYS A 192 0.43 -94.53 49.51
CA LYS A 192 1.46 -95.57 49.77
C LYS A 192 1.94 -95.65 51.22
N THR A 193 1.63 -94.66 52.05
CA THR A 193 2.06 -94.61 53.46
C THR A 193 0.99 -95.05 54.47
N LEU A 194 -0.21 -95.41 53.98
CA LEU A 194 -1.30 -96.02 54.75
C LEU A 194 -1.28 -97.55 54.59
#